data_AF-A0A2V3I175-F1
#
_entry.id   AF-A0A2V3I175-F1
#
_cell.length_a   1.000
_cell.length_b   1.000
_cell.length_c   1.000
_cell.angle_alpha   90.00
_cell.angle_beta   90.00
_cell.angle_gamma   90.00
#
_symmetry.space_group_name_H-M   'P 1'
#
loop_
_entity.id
_entity.type
_entity.pdbx_description
1 polymer ?
#
loop_
_entity_poly.entity_id
_entity_poly.type
_entity_poly.pdbx_seq_one_letter_code
_entity_poly.pdbx_strand_id
1 'polypeptide(L)'
;MALAPMRISASDLKRIRQAISDVEENGGMIRRAFESYYNDGFDVSWEVDAAVDAFSIFSSKWTIEILATLYIAGDRRFNEMRTLLRGISSRTLSDKLTTCVQNGLIDRVVVEGPPIRVIYHLTDHGREAGRLLSPLVAYMKLHQGRVVGPK
;
A
#
# COMPACT_ATOMS: atom_id res chain seq x y z
N MET A 1 22.75 4.45 1.54
CA MET A 1 22.73 5.84 2.06
C MET A 1 21.40 6.07 2.74
N ALA A 2 21.39 6.42 4.03
CA ALA A 2 20.13 6.74 4.73
C ALA A 2 19.50 7.98 4.08
N LEU A 3 18.21 7.89 3.71
CA LEU A 3 17.47 9.04 3.20
C LEU A 3 17.35 10.07 4.33
N ALA A 4 17.79 11.31 4.06
CA ALA A 4 17.59 12.44 4.96
C ALA A 4 16.09 12.64 5.25
N PRO A 5 15.71 13.03 6.46
CA PRO A 5 14.32 13.23 6.81
C PRO A 5 13.70 14.37 6.00
N MET A 6 12.48 14.14 5.49
CA MET A 6 11.66 15.19 4.91
C MET A 6 11.10 16.06 6.02
N ARG A 7 11.39 17.37 5.98
CA ARG A 7 10.80 18.36 6.90
C ARG A 7 9.55 18.97 6.30
N ILE A 8 8.46 18.97 7.06
CA ILE A 8 7.14 19.49 6.66
C ILE A 8 6.66 20.58 7.61
N SER A 9 5.73 21.44 7.18
CA SER A 9 5.21 22.52 8.02
C SER A 9 4.54 21.99 9.29
N ALA A 10 4.53 22.78 10.37
CA ALA A 10 3.80 22.42 11.59
C ALA A 10 2.31 22.18 11.31
N SER A 11 1.72 22.96 10.38
CA SER A 11 0.32 22.83 10.00
C SER A 11 0.03 21.50 9.29
N ASP A 12 0.91 21.06 8.37
CA ASP A 12 0.74 19.79 7.66
C ASP A 12 1.01 18.61 8.58
N LEU A 13 2.01 18.70 9.46
CA LEU A 13 2.27 17.67 10.47
C LEU A 13 1.05 17.48 11.38
N LYS A 14 0.40 18.58 11.80
CA LYS A 14 -0.83 18.52 12.59
C LYS A 14 -1.97 17.84 11.81
N ARG A 15 -2.18 18.20 10.53
CA ARG A 15 -3.21 17.58 9.67
C ARG A 15 -2.98 16.09 9.48
N ILE A 16 -1.74 15.66 9.21
CA ILE A 16 -1.40 14.25 9.01
C ILE A 16 -1.63 13.46 10.30
N ARG A 17 -1.20 13.98 11.46
CA ARG A 17 -1.44 13.32 12.75
C ARG A 17 -2.92 13.18 13.07
N GLN A 18 -3.71 14.22 12.79
CA GLN A 18 -5.17 14.13 12.95
C GLN A 18 -5.75 13.05 12.06
N ALA A 19 -5.40 13.02 10.77
CA ALA A 19 -5.90 12.00 9.85
C ALA A 19 -5.51 10.56 10.28
N ILE A 20 -4.32 10.37 10.85
CA ILE A 20 -3.90 9.08 11.42
C ILE A 20 -4.78 8.72 12.63
N SER A 21 -5.01 9.66 13.54
CA SER A 21 -5.89 9.47 14.71
C SER A 21 -7.31 9.08 14.29
N ASP A 22 -7.86 9.73 13.26
CA ASP A 22 -9.21 9.44 12.76
C ASP A 22 -9.28 8.01 12.16
N VAL A 23 -8.21 7.56 11.49
CA VAL A 23 -8.12 6.19 10.96
C VAL A 23 -7.98 5.16 12.07
N GLU A 24 -7.22 5.44 13.12
CA GLU A 24 -7.11 4.56 14.30
C GLU A 24 -8.47 4.38 15.00
N GLU A 25 -9.23 5.47 15.17
CA GLU A 25 -10.57 5.43 15.74
C GLU A 25 -11.53 4.60 14.88
N ASN A 26 -11.53 4.83 13.56
CA ASN A 26 -12.33 4.04 12.61
C ASN A 26 -11.95 2.55 12.66
N GLY A 27 -10.66 2.22 12.73
CA GLY A 27 -10.18 0.84 12.85
C GLY A 27 -10.69 0.15 14.11
N GLY A 28 -10.63 0.85 15.26
CA GLY A 28 -11.17 0.34 16.53
C GLY A 28 -12.70 0.19 16.52
N MET A 29 -13.41 1.05 15.81
CA MET A 29 -14.86 0.92 15.60
C MET A 29 -15.21 -0.29 14.73
N ILE A 30 -14.53 -0.48 13.59
CA ILE A 30 -14.74 -1.63 12.68
C ILE A 30 -14.49 -2.96 13.40
N ARG A 31 -13.39 -3.06 14.15
CA ARG A 31 -13.07 -4.27 14.92
C ARG A 31 -14.18 -4.62 15.93
N ARG A 32 -14.65 -3.63 16.70
CA ARG A 32 -15.76 -3.82 17.66
C ARG A 32 -17.07 -4.18 16.97
N ALA A 33 -17.32 -3.64 15.77
CA ALA A 33 -18.49 -4.02 14.99
C ALA A 33 -18.44 -5.51 14.62
N PHE A 34 -17.32 -6.04 14.14
CA PHE A 34 -17.19 -7.48 13.88
C PHE A 34 -17.34 -8.34 15.14
N GLU A 35 -16.69 -7.94 16.24
CA GLU A 35 -16.81 -8.62 17.54
C GLU A 35 -18.27 -8.74 18.00
N SER A 36 -19.10 -7.73 17.74
CA SER A 36 -20.51 -7.74 18.16
C SER A 36 -21.36 -8.83 17.48
N TYR A 37 -20.88 -9.44 16.39
CA TYR A 37 -21.55 -10.54 15.69
C TYR A 37 -21.07 -11.92 16.13
N TYR A 38 -20.14 -12.01 17.09
CA TYR A 38 -19.61 -13.29 17.53
C TYR A 38 -20.69 -14.23 18.06
N ASN A 39 -20.58 -15.49 17.67
CA ASN A 39 -21.47 -16.58 18.06
C ASN A 39 -20.75 -17.93 17.86
N ASP A 40 -21.44 -19.04 18.14
CA ASP A 40 -20.89 -20.39 18.07
C ASP A 40 -20.29 -20.77 16.69
N GLY A 41 -20.69 -20.08 15.60
CA GLY A 41 -20.17 -20.31 14.25
C GLY A 41 -19.11 -19.29 13.78
N PHE A 42 -19.00 -18.14 14.43
CA PHE A 42 -18.11 -17.04 14.03
C PHE A 42 -17.47 -16.44 15.27
N ASP A 43 -16.43 -17.08 15.78
CA ASP A 43 -15.73 -16.66 16.98
C ASP A 43 -14.41 -15.91 16.66
N VAL A 44 -13.63 -15.63 17.69
CA VAL A 44 -12.32 -14.99 17.54
C VAL A 44 -11.35 -15.81 16.68
N SER A 45 -11.45 -17.14 16.71
CA SER A 45 -10.58 -18.01 15.91
C SER A 45 -10.90 -17.84 14.43
N TRP A 46 -12.20 -17.85 14.10
CA TRP A 46 -12.67 -17.58 12.74
C TRP A 46 -12.20 -16.20 12.23
N GLU A 47 -12.34 -15.13 13.04
CA GLU A 47 -11.93 -13.79 12.59
C GLU A 47 -10.42 -13.70 12.36
N VAL A 48 -9.61 -14.38 13.18
CA VAL A 48 -8.16 -14.47 12.99
C VAL A 48 -7.81 -15.19 11.69
N ASP A 49 -8.45 -16.33 11.41
CA ASP A 49 -8.23 -17.08 10.17
C ASP A 49 -8.64 -16.26 8.94
N ALA A 50 -9.81 -15.61 9.00
CA ALA A 50 -10.27 -14.72 7.93
C ALA A 50 -9.32 -13.54 7.71
N ALA A 51 -8.71 -12.99 8.77
CA ALA A 51 -7.70 -11.94 8.65
C ALA A 51 -6.42 -12.45 7.97
N VAL A 52 -5.96 -13.65 8.31
CA VAL A 52 -4.79 -14.29 7.66
C VAL A 52 -5.05 -14.47 6.17
N ASP A 53 -6.22 -14.98 5.79
CA ASP A 53 -6.62 -15.16 4.40
C ASP A 53 -6.69 -13.82 3.66
N ALA A 54 -7.28 -12.79 4.27
CA ALA A 54 -7.34 -11.44 3.70
C ALA A 54 -5.95 -10.82 3.49
N PHE A 55 -4.98 -11.11 4.37
CA PHE A 55 -3.61 -10.62 4.24
C PHE A 55 -2.73 -11.46 3.30
N SER A 56 -3.16 -12.66 2.88
CA SER A 56 -2.36 -13.59 2.10
C SER A 56 -1.69 -12.93 0.87
N ILE A 57 -2.43 -12.07 0.16
CA ILE A 57 -1.94 -11.30 -0.99
C ILE A 57 -0.84 -10.28 -0.64
N PHE A 58 -0.95 -9.64 0.53
CA PHE A 58 -0.04 -8.60 1.01
C PHE A 58 1.14 -9.13 1.82
N SER A 59 1.06 -10.38 2.28
CA SER A 59 2.06 -11.05 3.13
C SER A 59 3.44 -11.16 2.46
N SER A 60 3.48 -11.08 1.12
CA SER A 60 4.70 -11.25 0.36
C SER A 60 5.44 -9.93 0.16
N LYS A 61 6.73 -9.93 0.47
CA LYS A 61 7.63 -8.78 0.23
C LYS A 61 7.49 -8.29 -1.22
N TRP A 62 7.44 -6.97 -1.39
CA TRP A 62 7.25 -6.21 -2.62
C TRP A 62 5.81 -5.97 -3.08
N THR A 63 4.79 -6.69 -2.61
CA THR A 63 3.41 -6.40 -3.03
C THR A 63 2.98 -4.99 -2.59
N ILE A 64 3.12 -4.71 -1.30
CA ILE A 64 2.77 -3.39 -0.73
C ILE A 64 3.65 -2.30 -1.33
N GLU A 65 4.94 -2.56 -1.53
CA GLU A 65 5.87 -1.59 -2.11
C GLU A 65 5.54 -1.28 -3.57
N ILE A 66 5.10 -2.26 -4.36
CA ILE A 66 4.65 -2.07 -5.74
C ILE A 66 3.38 -1.20 -5.76
N LEU A 67 2.38 -1.52 -4.93
CA LEU A 67 1.14 -0.73 -4.85
C LEU A 67 1.41 0.69 -4.41
N ALA A 68 2.21 0.87 -3.35
CA ALA A 68 2.63 2.19 -2.87
C ALA A 68 3.38 2.97 -3.97
N THR A 69 4.24 2.30 -4.74
CA THR A 69 4.98 2.92 -5.83
C THR A 69 4.05 3.44 -6.92
N LEU A 70 3.12 2.61 -7.41
CA LEU A 70 2.16 3.02 -8.44
C LEU A 70 1.16 4.06 -7.92
N TYR A 71 0.76 3.99 -6.65
CA TYR A 71 -0.12 4.99 -6.04
C TYR A 71 0.56 6.36 -5.96
N ILE A 72 1.86 6.42 -5.62
CA ILE A 72 2.61 7.67 -5.47
C ILE A 72 3.09 8.20 -6.82
N ALA A 73 3.59 7.33 -7.69
CA ALA A 73 4.23 7.71 -8.94
C ALA A 73 3.25 7.77 -10.12
N GLY A 74 2.10 7.11 -10.02
CA GLY A 74 1.23 6.81 -11.16
C GLY A 74 1.78 5.67 -12.01
N ASP A 75 1.27 5.56 -13.23
CA ASP A 75 1.57 4.46 -14.16
C ASP A 75 3.05 4.40 -14.51
N ARG A 76 3.63 3.20 -14.53
CA ARG A 76 5.07 3.03 -14.77
C ARG A 76 5.38 1.82 -15.63
N ARG A 77 6.44 1.93 -16.43
CA ARG A 77 7.04 0.81 -17.15
C ARG A 77 7.85 -0.05 -16.19
N PHE A 78 8.13 -1.30 -16.59
CA PHE A 78 8.90 -2.25 -15.78
C PHE A 78 10.23 -1.68 -15.27
N ASN A 79 11.02 -1.05 -16.16
CA ASN A 79 12.34 -0.52 -15.79
C ASN A 79 12.26 0.71 -14.88
N GLU A 80 11.17 1.48 -14.94
CA GLU A 80 10.92 2.61 -14.05
C GLU A 80 10.55 2.09 -12.66
N MET A 81 9.66 1.08 -12.58
CA MET A 81 9.34 0.37 -11.34
C MET A 81 10.59 -0.20 -10.68
N ARG A 82 11.44 -0.90 -11.44
CA ARG A 82 12.70 -1.47 -10.94
C ARG A 82 13.66 -0.42 -10.39
N THR A 83 13.71 0.75 -11.04
CA THR A 83 14.57 1.87 -10.59
C THR A 83 14.05 2.48 -9.29
N LEU A 84 12.73 2.62 -9.14
CA LEU A 84 12.10 3.15 -7.93
C LEU A 84 12.20 2.17 -6.75
N LEU A 85 11.96 0.89 -7.01
CA LEU A 85 11.99 -0.21 -6.03
C LEU A 85 13.42 -0.71 -5.81
N ARG A 86 14.26 0.14 -5.21
CA ARG A 86 15.68 -0.14 -4.99
C ARG A 86 15.89 -1.48 -4.25
N GLY A 87 16.65 -2.37 -4.87
CA GLY A 87 16.98 -3.69 -4.30
C GLY A 87 16.07 -4.84 -4.77
N ILE A 88 15.03 -4.57 -5.57
CA ILE A 88 14.26 -5.64 -6.22
C ILE A 88 15.03 -6.19 -7.42
N SER A 89 15.08 -7.53 -7.55
CA SER A 89 15.62 -8.17 -8.75
C SER A 89 14.59 -8.11 -9.90
N SER A 90 15.05 -8.16 -11.16
CA SER A 90 14.12 -8.22 -12.31
C SER A 90 13.19 -9.44 -12.24
N ARG A 91 13.71 -10.59 -11.80
CA ARG A 91 12.91 -11.81 -11.60
C ARG A 91 11.81 -11.58 -10.57
N THR A 92 12.18 -11.11 -9.38
CA THR A 92 11.22 -10.82 -8.30
C THR A 92 10.18 -9.78 -8.71
N LEU A 93 10.57 -8.72 -9.42
CA LEU A 93 9.63 -7.71 -9.91
C LEU A 93 8.64 -8.32 -10.90
N SER A 94 9.11 -9.15 -11.85
CA SER A 94 8.25 -9.83 -12.82
C SER A 94 7.24 -10.74 -12.13
N ASP A 95 7.71 -11.56 -11.18
CA ASP A 95 6.87 -12.48 -10.42
C ASP A 95 5.78 -11.71 -9.65
N LYS A 96 6.17 -10.62 -8.96
CA LYS A 96 5.26 -9.84 -8.13
C LYS A 96 4.25 -9.02 -8.94
N LEU A 97 4.66 -8.45 -10.08
CA LEU A 97 3.72 -7.79 -10.99
C LEU A 97 2.70 -8.80 -11.55
N THR A 98 3.14 -10.02 -11.88
CA THR A 98 2.24 -11.09 -12.33
C THR A 98 1.23 -11.45 -11.23
N THR A 99 1.68 -11.62 -9.99
CA THR A 99 0.78 -11.87 -8.84
C THR A 99 -0.21 -10.71 -8.64
N CYS A 100 0.24 -9.46 -8.70
CA CYS A 100 -0.65 -8.31 -8.54
C CYS A 100 -1.71 -8.23 -9.65
N VAL A 101 -1.35 -8.59 -10.89
CA VAL A 101 -2.31 -8.69 -12.01
C VAL A 101 -3.31 -9.80 -11.77
N GLN A 102 -2.85 -11.00 -11.37
CA GLN A 102 -3.73 -12.14 -11.09
C GLN A 102 -4.74 -11.87 -9.97
N ASN A 103 -4.38 -11.03 -9.01
CA ASN A 103 -5.27 -10.62 -7.91
C ASN A 103 -6.07 -9.34 -8.22
N GLY A 104 -6.03 -8.84 -9.46
CA GLY A 104 -6.85 -7.69 -9.87
C GLY A 104 -6.45 -6.36 -9.20
N LEU A 105 -5.21 -6.22 -8.73
CA LEU A 105 -4.69 -4.97 -8.17
C LEU A 105 -4.08 -4.05 -9.23
N ILE A 106 -3.54 -4.63 -10.30
CA ILE A 106 -2.77 -3.94 -11.34
C ILE A 106 -3.19 -4.45 -12.71
N ASP A 107 -3.31 -3.56 -13.67
CA ASP A 107 -3.41 -3.92 -15.09
C ASP A 107 -2.05 -3.77 -15.77
N ARG A 108 -1.74 -4.71 -16.66
CA ARG A 108 -0.61 -4.64 -17.59
C ARG A 108 -1.13 -4.19 -18.96
N VAL A 109 -0.90 -2.93 -19.30
CA VAL A 109 -1.44 -2.33 -20.54
C VAL A 109 -0.33 -2.17 -21.58
N VAL A 110 -0.62 -2.62 -22.80
CA VAL A 110 0.16 -2.30 -23.99
C VAL A 110 -0.37 -0.98 -24.54
N VAL A 111 0.45 0.06 -24.53
CA VAL A 111 0.12 1.35 -25.11
C VAL A 111 0.70 1.38 -26.53
N GLU A 112 -0.20 1.46 -27.50
CA GLU A 112 0.13 1.55 -28.92
C GLU A 112 0.77 2.90 -29.30
N GLY A 113 1.30 2.96 -30.52
CA GLY A 113 1.95 4.12 -31.09
C GLY A 113 3.48 3.96 -31.19
N PRO A 114 4.19 4.92 -31.81
CA PRO A 114 5.64 4.93 -31.88
C PRO A 114 6.25 5.69 -30.69
N PRO A 115 6.94 5.04 -29.72
CA PRO A 115 7.19 3.60 -29.59
C PRO A 115 6.10 2.86 -28.78
N ILE A 116 5.90 1.58 -29.13
CA ILE A 116 5.03 0.67 -28.37
C ILE A 116 5.66 0.47 -26.99
N ARG A 117 4.85 0.58 -25.95
CA ARG A 117 5.33 0.45 -24.57
C ARG A 117 4.36 -0.33 -23.70
N VAL A 118 4.90 -0.99 -22.68
CA VAL A 118 4.10 -1.69 -21.66
C VAL A 118 4.17 -0.90 -20.38
N ILE A 119 3.01 -0.54 -19.84
CA ILE A 119 2.87 0.13 -18.54
C ILE A 119 2.09 -0.76 -17.58
N TYR A 120 2.31 -0.52 -16.29
CA TYR A 120 1.54 -1.07 -15.20
C TYR A 120 0.81 0.08 -14.52
N HIS A 121 -0.49 -0.08 -14.29
CA HIS A 121 -1.30 0.89 -13.55
C HIS A 121 -2.20 0.18 -12.56
N LEU A 122 -2.60 0.88 -11.50
CA LEU A 122 -3.55 0.34 -10.53
C LEU A 122 -4.93 0.15 -11.19
N THR A 123 -5.61 -0.94 -10.85
CA THR A 123 -7.06 -1.08 -11.08
C THR A 123 -7.83 -0.16 -10.11
N ASP A 124 -9.16 -0.12 -10.19
CA ASP A 124 -9.96 0.54 -9.16
C ASP A 124 -9.73 -0.05 -7.78
N HIS A 125 -9.75 -1.39 -7.69
CA HIS A 125 -9.44 -2.11 -6.45
C HIS A 125 -8.02 -1.79 -5.93
N GLY A 126 -7.02 -1.74 -6.82
CA GLY A 126 -5.65 -1.36 -6.45
C GLY A 126 -5.54 0.08 -5.97
N ARG A 127 -6.32 1.02 -6.54
CA ARG A 127 -6.39 2.41 -6.08
C ARG A 127 -7.02 2.51 -4.70
N GLU A 128 -8.10 1.78 -4.43
CA GLU A 128 -8.72 1.70 -3.11
C GLU A 128 -7.75 1.15 -2.07
N ALA A 129 -7.08 0.04 -2.36
CA ALA A 129 -6.05 -0.52 -1.50
C ALA A 129 -4.90 0.49 -1.25
N GLY A 130 -4.45 1.20 -2.27
CA GLY A 130 -3.44 2.26 -2.13
C GLY A 130 -3.89 3.42 -1.22
N ARG A 131 -5.16 3.82 -1.28
CA ARG A 131 -5.74 4.83 -0.37
C ARG A 131 -5.78 4.33 1.07
N LEU A 132 -6.23 3.10 1.30
CA LEU A 132 -6.29 2.48 2.62
C LEU A 132 -4.89 2.33 3.26
N LEU A 133 -3.87 2.02 2.46
CA LEU A 133 -2.48 1.90 2.92
C LEU A 133 -1.81 3.24 3.19
N SER A 134 -2.29 4.34 2.60
CA SER A 134 -1.61 5.65 2.67
C SER A 134 -1.48 6.21 4.09
N PRO A 135 -2.52 6.18 4.96
CA PRO A 135 -2.40 6.57 6.36
C PRO A 135 -1.37 5.71 7.13
N LEU A 136 -1.37 4.40 6.92
CA LEU A 136 -0.39 3.50 7.55
C LEU A 136 1.04 3.84 7.10
N VAL A 137 1.26 4.08 5.80
CA VAL A 137 2.56 4.50 5.28
C VAL A 137 2.98 5.86 5.86
N ALA A 138 2.04 6.79 6.04
CA ALA A 138 2.31 8.08 6.67
C ALA A 138 2.72 7.93 8.13
N TYR A 139 1.99 7.12 8.90
CA TYR A 139 2.33 6.77 10.28
C TYR A 139 3.75 6.18 10.37
N MET A 140 4.06 5.19 9.52
CA MET A 140 5.37 4.55 9.50
C MET A 140 6.50 5.53 9.16
N LYS A 141 6.28 6.45 8.19
CA LYS A 141 7.25 7.50 7.86
C LYS A 141 7.51 8.44 9.02
N LEU A 142 6.49 8.82 9.78
CA LEU A 142 6.63 9.65 10.98
C LEU A 142 7.36 8.90 12.10
N HIS A 143 6.94 7.66 12.39
CA HIS A 143 7.52 6.82 13.44
C HIS A 143 9.00 6.50 13.19
N GLN A 144 9.37 6.28 11.92
CA GLN A 144 10.76 6.04 11.52
C GLN A 144 11.60 7.32 11.39
N GLY A 145 11.04 8.49 11.70
CA GLY A 145 11.72 9.78 11.53
C GLY A 145 12.08 10.09 10.06
N ARG A 146 11.40 9.47 9.08
CA ARG A 146 11.56 9.78 7.65
C ARG A 146 10.85 11.08 7.27
N VAL A 147 9.83 11.44 8.04
CA VAL A 147 9.15 12.73 7.99
C VAL A 147 9.19 13.32 9.39
N VAL A 148 9.64 14.56 9.51
CA VAL A 148 9.79 15.24 10.81
C VAL A 148 9.18 16.64 10.75
N GLY A 149 9.04 17.26 11.93
CA GLY A 149 8.51 18.61 12.11
C GLY A 149 9.33 19.71 11.42
N PRO A 150 8.97 20.99 11.65
CA PRO A 150 9.21 22.08 10.72
C PRO A 150 10.64 22.21 10.21
N LYS A 151 10.72 22.64 8.94
CA LYS A 151 11.94 23.11 8.29
C LYS A 151 12.67 24.11 9.17
#